data_AF-A0A1Y3XE13-F1
#
_entry.id   AF-A0A1Y3XE13-F1
#
_cell.length_a   1.000
_cell.length_b   1.000
_cell.length_c   1.000
_cell.angle_alpha   90.00
_cell.angle_beta   90.00
_cell.angle_gamma   90.00
#
_symmetry.space_group_name_H-M   'P 1'
#
loop_
_entity.id
_entity.type
_entity.pdbx_description
1 polymer ?
#
loop_
_entity_poly.entity_id
_entity_poly.type
_entity_poly.pdbx_seq_one_letter_code
_entity_poly.pdbx_strand_id
1 'polypeptide(L)'
;MAMKRTTTAYVAMNPRRCMACWKCVEKCPKKVIGKTGFLGHRHVIFENADACIGCNKCIKTCLQGVFFKPDASVSCTMNMGMAFRIERLLPLAFVASAVTGIGLHIAGHGTSHETWHNWGVAHVVASFIWLLSVMAHVRRHKHWYKTLVSKRVTCKRLITFFLSIAFLIVAVTGILLVAYVEGPGSSIGLWHYKLGILLWVLSLIHALYRK
;
A
#
# COMPACT_ATOMS: atom_id res chain seq x y z
N MET A 1 26.49 15.80 5.92
CA MET A 1 26.23 15.32 7.29
C MET A 1 25.93 13.83 7.24
N ALA A 2 26.80 12.97 7.79
CA ALA A 2 26.54 11.53 7.85
C ALA A 2 25.38 11.24 8.81
N MET A 3 24.31 10.62 8.31
CA MET A 3 23.23 10.13 9.17
C MET A 3 23.77 9.09 10.14
N LYS A 4 23.73 9.38 11.45
CA LYS A 4 24.13 8.42 12.49
C LYS A 4 23.15 7.24 12.48
N ARG A 5 23.67 6.01 12.32
CA ARG A 5 22.87 4.78 12.32
C ARG A 5 22.07 4.67 13.63
N THR A 6 20.75 4.51 13.51
CA THR A 6 19.82 4.30 14.64
C THR A 6 19.36 2.85 14.78
N THR A 7 19.90 1.96 13.94
CA THR A 7 19.52 0.55 13.85
C THR A 7 20.76 -0.34 13.73
N THR A 8 20.68 -1.51 14.34
CA THR A 8 21.57 -2.67 14.15
C THR A 8 20.75 -3.82 13.57
N ALA A 9 21.39 -4.94 13.21
CA ALA A 9 20.69 -6.15 12.73
C ALA A 9 19.65 -6.70 13.74
N TYR A 10 19.81 -6.42 15.04
CA TYR A 10 19.01 -7.03 16.10
C TYR A 10 18.23 -6.04 16.97
N VAL A 11 18.63 -4.78 17.00
CA VAL A 11 18.10 -3.75 17.90
C VAL A 11 18.01 -2.41 17.17
N ALA A 12 16.85 -1.76 17.25
CA ALA A 12 16.61 -0.40 16.82
C ALA A 12 16.51 0.53 18.03
N MET A 13 16.85 1.82 17.84
CA MET A 13 16.70 2.82 18.90
C MET A 13 16.01 4.10 18.43
N ASN A 14 15.27 4.75 19.33
CA ASN A 14 14.74 6.10 19.15
C ASN A 14 15.41 7.07 20.14
N PRO A 15 16.44 7.84 19.70
CA PRO A 15 17.18 8.74 20.56
C PRO A 15 16.34 9.84 21.24
N ARG A 16 15.17 10.19 20.67
CA ARG A 16 14.28 11.23 21.23
C ARG A 16 13.70 10.86 22.60
N ARG A 17 13.67 9.56 22.94
CA ARG A 17 13.23 9.06 24.24
C ARG A 17 14.38 8.92 25.25
N CYS A 18 15.61 9.23 24.83
CA CYS A 18 16.77 9.04 25.68
C CYS A 18 16.90 10.20 26.66
N MET A 19 16.79 9.90 27.95
CA MET A 19 17.09 10.85 29.03
C MET A 19 18.57 10.84 29.44
N ALA A 20 19.45 10.29 28.60
CA ALA A 20 20.90 10.25 28.82
C ALA A 20 21.36 9.67 30.18
N CYS A 21 20.70 8.61 30.68
CA CYS A 21 21.05 7.98 31.95
C CYS A 21 22.23 6.98 31.88
N TRP A 22 22.71 6.66 30.67
CA TRP A 22 23.87 5.81 30.36
C TRP A 22 23.88 4.35 30.81
N LYS A 23 22.88 3.88 31.57
CA LYS A 23 22.76 2.48 32.04
C LYS A 23 22.89 1.41 30.94
N CYS A 24 22.44 1.73 29.71
CA CYS A 24 22.52 0.81 28.57
C CYS A 24 23.94 0.69 27.98
N VAL A 25 24.77 1.72 28.12
CA VAL A 25 26.18 1.72 27.70
C VAL A 25 26.97 0.74 28.57
N GLU A 26 26.79 0.83 29.89
CA GLU A 26 27.45 -0.02 30.88
C GLU A 26 27.09 -1.50 30.72
N LYS A 27 25.82 -1.79 30.43
CA LYS A 27 25.34 -3.17 30.29
C LYS A 27 25.57 -3.79 28.91
N CYS A 28 26.18 -3.07 27.96
CA CYS A 28 26.44 -3.59 26.62
C CYS A 28 27.74 -4.41 26.59
N PRO A 29 27.69 -5.75 26.46
CA PRO A 29 28.89 -6.60 26.54
C PRO A 29 29.87 -6.39 25.38
N LYS A 30 29.36 -5.91 24.24
CA LYS A 30 30.14 -5.65 23.02
C LYS A 30 30.46 -4.17 22.83
N LYS A 31 30.14 -3.31 23.81
CA LYS A 31 30.38 -1.85 23.77
C LYS A 31 29.89 -1.19 22.47
N VAL A 32 28.74 -1.65 21.96
CA VAL A 32 28.13 -1.16 20.71
C VAL A 32 27.53 0.24 20.87
N ILE A 33 27.13 0.59 22.09
CA ILE A 33 26.39 1.82 22.42
C ILE A 33 27.38 2.83 22.98
N GLY A 34 27.53 3.95 22.30
CA GLY A 34 28.34 5.10 22.70
C GLY A 34 27.53 6.26 23.27
N LYS A 35 28.24 7.30 23.69
CA LYS A 35 27.66 8.53 24.25
C LYS A 35 27.89 9.68 23.26
N THR A 36 26.87 10.51 23.01
CA THR A 36 27.06 11.80 22.33
C THR A 36 26.80 12.94 23.32
N GLY A 37 27.55 14.05 23.18
CA GLY A 37 27.52 15.13 24.17
C GLY A 37 27.96 16.49 23.66
N PHE A 38 27.75 16.81 22.38
CA PHE A 38 28.08 18.13 21.83
C PHE A 38 26.84 19.05 21.82
N LEU A 39 26.97 20.27 22.35
CA LEU A 39 25.95 21.35 22.32
C LEU A 39 24.55 20.91 22.78
N GLY A 40 24.40 20.45 24.03
CA GLY A 40 23.09 20.20 24.63
C GLY A 40 22.34 18.94 24.16
N HIS A 41 22.82 18.26 23.11
CA HIS A 41 22.25 17.01 22.62
C HIS A 41 22.93 15.79 23.23
N ARG A 42 22.55 15.46 24.47
CA ARG A 42 23.01 14.26 25.18
C ARG A 42 22.06 13.10 24.89
N HIS A 43 22.55 12.09 24.17
CA HIS A 43 21.82 10.83 23.98
C HIS A 43 22.80 9.70 23.66
N VAL A 44 22.28 8.48 23.55
CA VAL A 44 23.05 7.31 23.12
C VAL A 44 23.14 7.22 21.60
N ILE A 45 24.28 6.73 21.11
CA ILE A 45 24.51 6.47 19.68
C ILE A 45 25.02 5.04 19.50
N PHE A 46 24.89 4.48 18.30
CA PHE A 46 25.61 3.26 17.94
C PHE A 46 26.97 3.65 17.35
N GLU A 47 28.05 3.28 18.02
CA GLU A 47 29.42 3.50 17.55
C GLU A 47 29.85 2.37 16.62
N ASN A 48 29.57 1.12 17.02
CA ASN A 48 29.86 -0.08 16.23
C ASN A 48 28.61 -0.96 16.15
N ALA A 49 27.65 -0.55 15.31
CA ALA A 49 26.38 -1.25 15.13
C ALA A 49 26.56 -2.72 14.69
N ASP A 50 27.62 -3.03 13.96
CA ASP A 50 27.88 -4.35 13.37
C ASP A 50 28.39 -5.36 14.40
N ALA A 51 28.96 -4.90 15.52
CA ALA A 51 29.33 -5.75 16.66
C ALA A 51 28.14 -6.16 17.56
N CYS A 52 26.92 -5.73 17.24
CA CYS A 52 25.72 -6.11 17.98
C CYS A 52 25.43 -7.60 17.81
N ILE A 53 25.35 -8.33 18.93
CA ILE A 53 25.04 -9.77 18.95
C ILE A 53 23.58 -10.07 19.34
N GLY A 54 22.71 -9.06 19.42
CA GLY A 54 21.30 -9.26 19.73
C GLY A 54 20.96 -9.76 21.15
N CYS A 55 21.85 -9.54 22.13
CA CYS A 55 21.64 -10.02 23.51
C CYS A 55 20.46 -9.37 24.28
N ASN A 56 19.84 -8.32 23.73
CA ASN A 56 18.66 -7.61 24.27
C ASN A 56 18.82 -6.98 25.67
N LYS A 57 20.04 -6.87 26.22
CA LYS A 57 20.28 -6.23 27.53
C LYS A 57 19.88 -4.75 27.56
N CYS A 58 20.11 -4.03 26.46
CA CYS A 58 19.73 -2.61 26.33
C CYS A 58 18.21 -2.40 26.38
N ILE A 59 17.43 -3.28 25.74
CA ILE A 59 15.96 -3.28 25.78
C ILE A 59 15.48 -3.53 27.22
N LYS A 60 16.02 -4.56 27.89
CA LYS A 60 15.64 -4.90 29.26
C LYS A 60 16.00 -3.82 30.29
N THR A 61 17.06 -3.06 30.05
CA THR A 61 17.57 -2.06 31.00
C THR A 61 16.91 -0.69 30.83
N CYS A 62 16.43 -0.38 29.62
CA CYS A 62 15.93 0.96 29.31
C CYS A 62 14.44 1.11 29.65
N LEU A 63 14.15 1.70 30.81
CA LEU A 63 12.78 2.00 31.25
C LEU A 63 12.04 2.98 30.32
N GLN A 64 12.77 3.84 29.60
CA GLN A 64 12.21 4.82 28.67
C GLN A 64 11.83 4.21 27.30
N GLY A 65 12.07 2.91 27.10
CA GLY A 65 11.76 2.25 25.84
C GLY A 65 12.51 2.86 24.64
N VAL A 66 13.77 3.28 24.84
CA VAL A 66 14.63 3.80 23.77
C VAL A 66 14.94 2.71 22.75
N PHE A 67 15.20 1.49 23.22
CA PHE A 67 15.56 0.34 22.40
C PHE A 67 14.38 -0.60 22.22
N PHE A 68 14.19 -1.08 21.00
CA PHE A 68 13.16 -2.04 20.65
C PHE A 68 13.71 -3.05 19.65
N LYS A 69 13.10 -4.24 19.60
CA LYS A 69 13.41 -5.20 18.53
C LYS A 69 12.91 -4.57 17.24
N PRO A 70 13.74 -4.43 16.19
CA PRO A 70 13.22 -4.16 14.87
C PRO A 70 12.27 -5.31 14.56
N ASP A 71 11.02 -5.00 14.28
CA ASP A 71 10.01 -6.01 14.06
C ASP A 71 10.56 -7.03 13.06
N ALA A 72 10.50 -8.32 13.41
CA ALA A 72 10.66 -9.41 12.45
C ALA A 72 9.43 -9.46 11.50
N SER A 73 8.87 -8.30 11.17
CA SER A 73 7.88 -8.14 10.13
C SER A 73 8.64 -8.19 8.81
N VAL A 74 8.87 -9.42 8.36
CA VAL A 74 8.91 -9.74 6.94
C VAL A 74 9.92 -8.87 6.19
N SER A 75 11.17 -9.34 6.14
CA SER A 75 11.95 -9.18 4.90
C SER A 75 11.24 -9.97 3.80
N CYS A 76 10.07 -9.49 3.37
CA CYS A 76 9.76 -9.60 1.97
C CYS A 76 10.72 -8.59 1.39
N THR A 77 11.75 -9.09 0.72
CA THR A 77 12.43 -8.37 -0.33
C THR A 77 11.33 -7.97 -1.31
N MET A 78 10.57 -6.93 -0.98
CA MET A 78 9.66 -6.29 -1.90
C MET A 78 10.60 -5.69 -2.91
N ASN A 79 10.72 -6.38 -4.03
CA ASN A 79 11.43 -5.94 -5.20
C ASN A 79 11.04 -4.46 -5.41
N MET A 80 11.93 -3.53 -5.04
CA MET A 80 11.60 -2.09 -4.99
C MET A 80 11.11 -1.62 -6.36
N GLY A 81 11.64 -2.25 -7.42
CA GLY A 81 11.18 -2.09 -8.79
C GLY A 81 9.74 -2.58 -9.04
N MET A 82 9.28 -3.69 -8.44
CA MET A 82 7.90 -4.15 -8.61
C MET A 82 6.90 -3.29 -7.86
N ALA A 83 7.26 -2.78 -6.68
CA ALA A 83 6.46 -1.82 -5.93
C ALA A 83 6.26 -0.49 -6.69
N PHE A 84 7.36 0.09 -7.16
CA PHE A 84 7.34 1.32 -7.96
C PHE A 84 6.59 1.11 -9.30
N ARG A 85 6.75 -0.05 -9.94
CA ARG A 85 6.02 -0.41 -11.16
C ARG A 85 4.52 -0.52 -10.92
N ILE A 86 4.04 -1.13 -9.84
CA ILE A 86 2.61 -1.23 -9.53
C ILE A 86 2.01 0.14 -9.21
N GLU A 87 2.72 0.97 -8.44
CA GLU A 87 2.25 2.31 -8.09
C GLU A 87 2.07 3.21 -9.33
N ARG A 88 2.85 3.00 -10.39
CA ARG A 88 2.71 3.69 -11.68
C ARG A 88 1.74 3.01 -12.64
N LEU A 89 1.74 1.67 -12.71
CA LEU A 89 0.93 0.90 -13.64
C LEU A 89 -0.56 0.93 -13.27
N LEU A 90 -0.88 0.85 -11.98
CA LEU A 90 -2.26 0.83 -11.49
C LEU A 90 -3.10 2.03 -11.98
N PRO A 91 -2.68 3.30 -11.79
CA PRO A 91 -3.46 4.44 -12.28
C PRO A 91 -3.51 4.50 -13.81
N LEU A 92 -2.44 4.11 -14.52
CA LEU A 92 -2.43 4.10 -15.98
C LEU A 92 -3.41 3.08 -16.56
N ALA A 93 -3.37 1.84 -16.05
CA ALA A 93 -4.30 0.78 -16.46
C ALA A 93 -5.74 1.13 -16.09
N PHE A 94 -5.95 1.82 -14.96
CA PHE A 94 -7.27 2.29 -14.55
C PHE A 94 -7.85 3.33 -15.52
N VAL A 95 -7.04 4.34 -15.88
CA VAL A 95 -7.45 5.35 -16.86
C VAL A 95 -7.71 4.72 -18.23
N ALA A 96 -6.86 3.78 -18.67
CA ALA A 96 -7.07 3.06 -19.91
C ALA A 96 -8.39 2.26 -19.92
N SER A 97 -8.70 1.55 -18.83
CA SER A 97 -9.99 0.84 -18.66
C SER A 97 -11.18 1.80 -18.68
N ALA A 98 -11.09 2.95 -18.01
CA ALA A 98 -12.14 3.97 -18.02
C ALA A 98 -12.38 4.56 -19.41
N VAL A 99 -11.32 4.98 -20.11
CA VAL A 99 -11.40 5.56 -21.47
C VAL A 99 -12.00 4.56 -22.45
N THR A 100 -11.53 3.30 -22.42
CA THR A 100 -12.06 2.23 -23.27
C THR A 100 -13.50 1.87 -22.93
N GLY A 101 -13.91 1.92 -21.65
CA GLY A 101 -15.30 1.69 -21.24
C GLY A 101 -16.25 2.80 -21.70
N ILE A 102 -15.82 4.06 -21.65
CA ILE A 102 -16.57 5.20 -22.21
C ILE A 102 -16.68 5.04 -23.73
N GLY A 103 -15.58 4.70 -24.41
CA GLY A 103 -15.57 4.45 -25.85
C GLY A 103 -16.50 3.31 -26.26
N LEU A 104 -16.51 2.21 -25.51
CA LEU A 104 -17.43 1.08 -25.72
C LEU A 104 -18.89 1.49 -25.57
N HIS A 105 -19.21 2.30 -24.55
CA HIS A 105 -20.57 2.80 -24.34
C HIS A 105 -21.03 3.71 -25.48
N ILE A 106 -20.15 4.61 -25.95
CA ILE A 106 -20.44 5.48 -27.10
C ILE A 106 -20.60 4.65 -28.38
N ALA A 107 -19.70 3.69 -28.63
CA ALA A 107 -19.77 2.81 -29.78
C ALA A 107 -21.02 1.92 -29.78
N GLY A 108 -21.54 1.58 -28.60
CA GLY A 108 -22.81 0.85 -28.45
C GLY A 108 -24.05 1.62 -28.90
N HIS A 109 -23.96 2.95 -29.08
CA HIS A 109 -25.01 3.76 -29.71
C HIS A 109 -24.82 3.91 -31.23
N GLY A 110 -23.66 3.51 -31.77
CA GLY A 110 -23.38 3.54 -33.19
C GLY A 110 -23.99 2.35 -33.94
N THR A 111 -23.87 2.38 -35.26
CA THR A 111 -24.34 1.30 -36.15
C THR A 111 -23.25 0.30 -36.51
N SER A 112 -21.98 0.59 -36.21
CA SER A 112 -20.84 -0.24 -36.58
C SER A 112 -20.50 -1.29 -35.53
N HIS A 113 -20.91 -2.53 -35.80
CA HIS A 113 -20.59 -3.68 -34.95
C HIS A 113 -19.07 -3.86 -34.74
N GLU A 114 -18.26 -3.61 -35.77
CA GLU A 114 -16.79 -3.69 -35.65
C GLU A 114 -16.23 -2.69 -34.66
N THR A 115 -16.74 -1.45 -34.65
CA THR A 115 -16.30 -0.43 -33.71
C THR A 115 -16.65 -0.83 -32.29
N TRP A 116 -17.88 -1.30 -32.06
CA TRP A 116 -18.31 -1.83 -30.76
C TRP A 116 -17.42 -3.00 -30.30
N HIS A 117 -17.15 -3.96 -31.19
CA HIS A 117 -16.31 -5.12 -30.90
C HIS A 117 -14.87 -4.70 -30.53
N ASN A 118 -14.25 -3.81 -31.31
CA ASN A 118 -12.89 -3.35 -31.07
C ASN A 118 -12.74 -2.62 -29.72
N TRP A 119 -13.69 -1.74 -29.39
CA TRP A 119 -13.74 -1.13 -28.06
C TRP A 119 -13.98 -2.15 -26.96
N GLY A 120 -14.79 -3.19 -27.23
CA GLY A 120 -15.04 -4.30 -26.31
C GLY A 120 -13.77 -5.07 -25.97
N VAL A 121 -13.01 -5.49 -26.99
CA VAL A 121 -11.72 -6.16 -26.82
C VAL A 121 -10.73 -5.28 -26.06
N ALA A 122 -10.61 -4.01 -26.46
CA ALA A 122 -9.72 -3.05 -25.79
C ALA A 122 -10.08 -2.88 -24.30
N HIS A 123 -11.38 -2.79 -23.99
CA HIS A 123 -11.86 -2.65 -22.62
C HIS A 123 -11.57 -3.90 -21.78
N VAL A 124 -11.81 -5.10 -22.31
CA VAL A 124 -11.51 -6.36 -21.61
C VAL A 124 -10.02 -6.50 -21.32
N VAL A 125 -9.15 -6.22 -22.30
CA VAL A 125 -7.69 -6.28 -22.14
C VAL A 125 -7.20 -5.28 -21.10
N ALA A 126 -7.62 -4.01 -21.21
CA ALA A 126 -7.24 -2.96 -20.26
C ALA A 126 -7.73 -3.29 -18.83
N SER A 127 -8.95 -3.81 -18.71
CA SER A 127 -9.55 -4.18 -17.42
C SER A 127 -8.87 -5.40 -16.80
N PHE A 128 -8.43 -6.38 -17.60
CA PHE A 128 -7.67 -7.51 -17.10
C PHE A 128 -6.31 -7.08 -16.52
N ILE A 129 -5.56 -6.22 -17.23
CA ILE A 129 -4.29 -5.66 -16.75
C ILE A 129 -4.50 -4.87 -15.45
N TRP A 130 -5.56 -4.07 -15.40
CA TRP A 130 -5.92 -3.32 -14.21
C TRP A 130 -6.31 -4.23 -13.03
N LEU A 131 -7.11 -5.28 -13.25
CA LEU A 131 -7.47 -6.27 -12.22
C LEU A 131 -6.24 -6.93 -11.60
N LEU A 132 -5.28 -7.38 -12.42
CA LEU A 132 -4.02 -7.95 -11.92
C LEU A 132 -3.23 -6.93 -11.07
N SER A 133 -3.20 -5.67 -11.52
CA SER A 133 -2.55 -4.58 -10.80
C SER A 133 -3.23 -4.28 -9.46
N VAL A 134 -4.57 -4.29 -9.41
CA VAL A 134 -5.36 -4.15 -8.17
C VAL A 134 -5.10 -5.31 -7.22
N MET A 135 -5.07 -6.55 -7.71
CA MET A 135 -4.77 -7.71 -6.87
C MET A 135 -3.38 -7.60 -6.23
N ALA A 136 -2.37 -7.15 -7.00
CA ALA A 136 -1.04 -6.91 -6.47
C ALA A 136 -1.03 -5.75 -5.45
N HIS A 137 -1.76 -4.67 -5.73
CA HIS A 137 -1.94 -3.54 -4.81
C HIS A 137 -2.57 -3.98 -3.47
N VAL A 138 -3.71 -4.67 -3.50
CA VAL A 138 -4.41 -5.14 -2.31
C VAL A 138 -3.55 -6.11 -1.49
N ARG A 139 -2.81 -7.02 -2.14
CA ARG A 139 -1.88 -7.94 -1.46
C ARG A 139 -0.80 -7.19 -0.68
N ARG A 140 -0.23 -6.13 -1.24
CA ARG A 140 0.75 -5.27 -0.56
C ARG A 140 0.15 -4.59 0.68
N HIS A 141 -1.12 -4.21 0.61
CA HIS A 141 -1.83 -3.56 1.71
C HIS A 141 -2.64 -4.52 2.61
N LYS A 142 -2.41 -5.84 2.53
CA LYS A 142 -3.17 -6.85 3.31
C LYS A 142 -3.16 -6.58 4.83
N HIS A 143 -2.08 -6.01 5.37
CA HIS A 143 -2.02 -5.68 6.79
C HIS A 143 -3.01 -4.57 7.18
N TRP A 144 -3.23 -3.57 6.31
CA TRP A 144 -4.23 -2.52 6.53
C TRP A 144 -5.65 -3.12 6.59
N TYR A 145 -5.97 -4.05 5.70
CA TYR A 145 -7.24 -4.79 5.74
C TYR A 145 -7.39 -5.66 6.98
N LYS A 146 -6.32 -6.25 7.52
CA LYS A 146 -6.41 -6.94 8.83
C LYS A 146 -6.73 -5.98 9.96
N THR A 147 -6.18 -4.76 9.93
CA THR A 147 -6.52 -3.76 10.96
C THR A 147 -7.94 -3.25 10.84
N LEU A 148 -8.62 -3.40 9.69
CA LEU A 148 -10.05 -3.05 9.51
C LEU A 148 -10.95 -3.80 10.50
N VAL A 149 -10.67 -5.09 10.70
CA VAL A 149 -11.46 -5.99 11.55
C VAL A 149 -11.24 -5.75 13.05
N SER A 150 -10.11 -5.18 13.46
CA SER A 150 -9.72 -5.12 14.88
C SER A 150 -9.91 -3.76 15.57
N LYS A 151 -10.30 -2.70 14.86
CA LYS A 151 -10.42 -1.32 15.41
C LYS A 151 -11.67 -0.58 14.93
N ARG A 152 -12.12 0.44 15.68
CA ARG A 152 -13.28 1.31 15.37
C ARG A 152 -13.12 2.08 14.05
N VAL A 153 -14.20 2.15 13.24
CA VAL A 153 -14.20 2.72 11.87
C VAL A 153 -14.07 4.25 11.88
N THR A 154 -13.15 4.79 11.08
CA THR A 154 -12.95 6.23 10.87
C THR A 154 -13.40 6.62 9.45
N CYS A 155 -13.66 7.90 9.17
CA CYS A 155 -14.15 8.36 7.86
C CYS A 155 -13.21 7.97 6.69
N LYS A 156 -11.88 8.04 6.87
CA LYS A 156 -10.89 7.54 5.89
C LYS A 156 -11.02 6.03 5.62
N ARG A 157 -11.46 5.23 6.61
CA ARG A 157 -11.72 3.79 6.45
C ARG A 157 -13.02 3.51 5.69
N LEU A 158 -14.00 4.42 5.70
CA LEU A 158 -15.26 4.27 4.98
C LEU A 158 -15.09 4.41 3.46
N ILE A 159 -14.33 5.40 2.99
CA ILE A 159 -14.10 5.60 1.54
C ILE A 159 -13.51 4.34 0.92
N THR A 160 -12.44 3.79 1.50
CA THR A 160 -11.80 2.57 1.00
C THR A 160 -12.71 1.33 1.13
N PHE A 161 -13.59 1.30 2.14
CA PHE A 161 -14.59 0.24 2.28
C PHE A 161 -15.62 0.28 1.15
N PHE A 162 -16.26 1.43 0.90
CA PHE A 162 -17.20 1.61 -0.20
C PHE A 162 -16.53 1.40 -1.57
N LEU A 163 -15.28 1.87 -1.72
CA LEU A 163 -14.48 1.61 -2.92
C LEU A 163 -14.28 0.12 -3.16
N SER A 164 -13.99 -0.65 -2.10
CA SER A 164 -13.79 -2.11 -2.20
C SER A 164 -15.10 -2.83 -2.58
N ILE A 165 -16.24 -2.40 -2.04
CA ILE A 165 -17.56 -2.94 -2.42
C ILE A 165 -17.87 -2.61 -3.88
N ALA A 166 -17.72 -1.34 -4.28
CA ALA A 166 -17.96 -0.91 -5.66
C ALA A 166 -17.08 -1.68 -6.65
N PHE A 167 -15.80 -1.86 -6.32
CA PHE A 167 -14.86 -2.67 -7.11
C PHE A 167 -15.36 -4.10 -7.31
N LEU A 168 -15.80 -4.77 -6.23
CA LEU A 168 -16.32 -6.15 -6.34
C LEU A 168 -17.56 -6.24 -7.21
N ILE A 169 -18.51 -5.29 -7.07
CA ILE A 169 -19.73 -5.29 -7.90
C ILE A 169 -19.37 -5.06 -9.37
N VAL A 170 -18.50 -4.09 -9.68
CA VAL A 170 -18.05 -3.82 -11.06
C VAL A 170 -17.32 -5.03 -11.64
N ALA A 171 -16.44 -5.68 -10.88
CA ALA A 171 -15.74 -6.88 -11.33
C ALA A 171 -16.70 -8.04 -11.63
N VAL A 172 -17.65 -8.33 -10.73
CA VAL A 172 -18.66 -9.39 -10.93
C VAL A 172 -19.54 -9.10 -12.14
N THR A 173 -20.08 -7.88 -12.25
CA THR A 173 -20.91 -7.49 -13.39
C THR A 173 -20.14 -7.53 -14.71
N GLY A 174 -18.85 -7.17 -14.71
CA GLY A 174 -17.98 -7.29 -15.89
C GLY A 174 -17.78 -8.74 -16.32
N ILE A 175 -17.54 -9.65 -15.37
CA ILE A 175 -17.43 -11.10 -15.67
C ILE A 175 -18.75 -11.63 -16.24
N LEU A 176 -19.90 -11.23 -15.67
CA LEU A 176 -21.21 -11.63 -16.16
C LEU A 176 -21.48 -11.14 -17.59
N LEU A 177 -21.07 -9.91 -17.92
CA LEU A 177 -21.20 -9.34 -19.26
C LEU A 177 -20.40 -10.15 -20.29
N VAL A 178 -19.16 -10.52 -19.95
CA VAL A 178 -18.31 -11.32 -20.85
C VAL A 178 -18.85 -12.75 -21.01
N ALA A 179 -19.44 -13.32 -19.95
CA ALA A 179 -19.87 -14.72 -19.95
C ALA A 179 -21.28 -14.96 -20.52
N TYR A 180 -22.20 -13.99 -20.39
CA TYR A 180 -23.63 -14.24 -20.61
C TYR A 180 -24.34 -13.23 -21.52
N VAL A 181 -23.68 -12.15 -21.95
CA VAL A 181 -24.34 -11.10 -22.74
C VAL A 181 -23.72 -11.00 -24.13
N GLU A 182 -24.52 -11.32 -25.14
CA GLU A 182 -24.16 -11.19 -26.54
C GLU A 182 -24.77 -9.90 -27.12
N GLY A 183 -24.01 -8.79 -27.02
CA GLY A 183 -24.33 -7.54 -27.71
C GLY A 183 -24.48 -6.29 -26.83
N PRO A 184 -24.65 -5.10 -27.46
CA PRO A 184 -24.80 -3.82 -26.77
C PRO A 184 -26.19 -3.65 -26.12
N GLY A 185 -26.30 -2.68 -25.21
CA GLY A 185 -27.60 -2.20 -24.71
C GLY A 185 -28.24 -3.03 -23.59
N SER A 186 -27.53 -4.00 -23.01
CA SER A 186 -28.06 -4.76 -21.87
C SER A 186 -28.24 -3.90 -20.62
N SER A 187 -29.28 -4.19 -19.83
CA SER A 187 -29.53 -3.52 -18.54
C SER A 187 -28.37 -3.69 -17.56
N ILE A 188 -27.76 -4.89 -17.54
CA ILE A 188 -26.56 -5.20 -16.74
C ILE A 188 -25.38 -4.34 -17.20
N GLY A 189 -25.21 -4.14 -18.52
CA GLY A 189 -24.17 -3.28 -19.10
C GLY A 189 -24.30 -1.83 -18.67
N LEU A 190 -25.53 -1.31 -18.61
CA LEU A 190 -25.78 0.05 -18.14
C LEU A 190 -25.50 0.21 -16.64
N TRP A 191 -25.85 -0.79 -15.83
CA TRP A 191 -25.50 -0.80 -14.40
C TRP A 191 -23.99 -0.87 -14.18
N HIS A 192 -23.30 -1.72 -14.95
CA HIS A 192 -21.85 -1.82 -14.92
C HIS A 192 -21.20 -0.47 -15.26
N TYR A 193 -21.69 0.21 -16.29
CA TYR A 193 -21.22 1.54 -16.69
C TYR A 193 -21.41 2.58 -15.57
N LYS A 194 -22.63 2.70 -15.01
CA LYS A 194 -22.93 3.66 -13.92
C LYS A 194 -22.06 3.40 -12.68
N LEU A 195 -21.90 2.13 -12.29
CA LEU A 195 -21.05 1.74 -11.18
C LEU A 195 -19.55 1.94 -11.49
N GLY A 196 -19.14 1.79 -12.74
CA GLY A 196 -17.80 2.11 -13.22
C GLY A 196 -17.46 3.59 -13.05
N ILE A 197 -18.38 4.50 -13.39
CA ILE A 197 -18.21 5.94 -13.14
C ILE A 197 -18.09 6.22 -11.64
N LEU A 198 -18.96 5.62 -10.82
CA LEU A 198 -18.90 5.77 -9.37
C LEU A 198 -17.54 5.29 -8.81
N LEU A 199 -17.07 4.13 -9.28
CA LEU A 199 -15.78 3.57 -8.93
C LEU A 199 -14.62 4.50 -9.32
N TRP A 200 -14.70 5.15 -10.48
CA TRP A 200 -13.74 6.16 -10.93
C TRP A 200 -13.66 7.35 -9.97
N VAL A 201 -14.80 7.93 -9.62
CA VAL A 201 -14.87 9.06 -8.66
C VAL A 201 -14.35 8.65 -7.28
N LEU A 202 -14.79 7.50 -6.74
CA LEU A 202 -14.33 7.00 -5.44
C LEU A 202 -12.82 6.71 -5.42
N SER A 203 -12.27 6.24 -6.54
CA SER A 203 -10.83 5.97 -6.68
C SER A 203 -10.01 7.25 -6.68
N LEU A 204 -10.49 8.31 -7.34
CA LEU A 204 -9.86 9.64 -7.29
C LEU A 204 -9.87 10.21 -5.88
N ILE A 205 -11.01 10.15 -5.19
CA ILE A 205 -11.14 10.56 -3.80
C ILE A 205 -10.17 9.75 -2.92
N HIS A 206 -10.12 8.43 -3.07
CA HIS A 206 -9.19 7.58 -2.33
C HIS A 206 -7.72 7.99 -2.56
N ALA A 207 -7.35 8.31 -3.79
CA ALA A 207 -5.99 8.74 -4.12
C ALA A 207 -5.63 10.10 -3.49
N LEU A 208 -6.57 11.06 -3.48
CA LEU A 208 -6.36 12.39 -2.89
C LEU A 208 -6.29 12.36 -1.36
N TYR A 209 -7.16 11.56 -0.71
CA TYR A 209 -7.24 11.45 0.75
C TYR A 209 -6.30 10.38 1.36
N ARG A 210 -5.42 9.79 0.54
CA ARG A 210 -4.39 8.84 1.01
C ARG A 210 -3.30 9.49 1.86
N LYS A 211 -3.24 10.83 1.92
CA LYS A 211 -2.33 11.61 2.77
C LYS A 211 -2.84 11.73 4.21
#